data_AF-A0A674E833-F1
#
_entry.id   AF-A0A674E833-F1
#
_cell.length_a   1.000
_cell.length_b   1.000
_cell.length_c   1.000
_cell.angle_alpha   90.00
_cell.angle_beta   90.00
_cell.angle_gamma   90.00
#
_symmetry.space_group_name_H-M   'P 1'
#
loop_
_entity.id
_entity.type
_entity.pdbx_description
1 polymer ?
#
loop_
_entity_poly.entity_id
_entity_poly.type
_entity_poly.pdbx_seq_one_letter_code
_entity_poly.pdbx_strand_id
1 'polypeptide(L)'
;MAGTEVVMSLQELIASLDQTCLPRILQVCSGVYFQGSVYELSGNEVCLSTGDLVKVIDIELLSVSYLFKLVPEEMPYSTVEEMVSLRPVGLDTCFPFTFTSRRELTFENFTLGAGMAVTMLYIEQQDGGEESCVRCQVRGQQGALAEVLVPFSCRGEFDECESDQTYTLQEIISSPHLCCRRFRFIKKTKHGGSLVFSPIYQVQAIMHCE
;
A
#
# COMPACT_ATOMS: atom_id res chain seq x y z
N MET A 1 3.91 11.08 -27.12
CA MET A 1 2.55 11.50 -26.78
C MET A 1 2.31 11.05 -25.35
N ALA A 2 2.29 11.98 -24.40
CA ALA A 2 2.12 11.67 -22.98
C ALA A 2 0.73 11.05 -22.78
N GLY A 3 0.69 9.82 -22.30
CA GLY A 3 -0.56 9.18 -21.89
C GLY A 3 -1.15 10.01 -20.76
N THR A 4 -2.31 10.59 -20.99
CA THR A 4 -3.06 11.32 -19.98
C THR A 4 -3.48 10.29 -18.93
N GLU A 5 -2.82 10.26 -17.78
CA GLU A 5 -3.27 9.45 -16.65
C GLU A 5 -4.67 9.93 -16.27
N VAL A 6 -5.68 9.10 -16.53
CA VAL A 6 -7.06 9.38 -16.14
C VAL A 6 -7.13 9.18 -14.64
N VAL A 7 -7.08 10.28 -13.90
CA VAL A 7 -7.38 10.30 -12.46
C VAL A 7 -8.86 10.01 -12.31
N MET A 8 -9.20 8.91 -11.64
CA MET A 8 -10.56 8.48 -11.37
C MET A 8 -10.78 8.48 -9.85
N SER A 9 -11.89 9.03 -9.40
CA SER A 9 -12.27 9.02 -7.99
C SER A 9 -12.56 7.59 -7.50
N LEU A 10 -12.45 7.36 -6.19
CA LEU A 10 -12.81 6.08 -5.58
C LEU A 10 -14.28 5.71 -5.87
N GLN A 11 -15.17 6.72 -5.94
CA GLN A 11 -16.58 6.52 -6.28
C GLN A 11 -16.77 6.04 -7.72
N GLU A 12 -16.07 6.64 -8.68
CA GLU A 12 -16.09 6.21 -10.08
C GLU A 12 -15.45 4.83 -10.26
N LEU A 13 -14.38 4.52 -9.52
CA LEU A 13 -13.81 3.17 -9.49
C LEU A 13 -14.83 2.15 -8.98
N ILE A 14 -15.51 2.45 -7.86
CA ILE A 14 -16.57 1.60 -7.31
C ILE A 14 -17.70 1.43 -8.33
N ALA A 15 -18.12 2.50 -8.99
CA ALA A 15 -19.15 2.47 -10.02
C ALA A 15 -18.71 1.70 -11.28
N SER A 16 -17.40 1.62 -11.56
CA SER A 16 -16.84 0.85 -12.67
C SER A 16 -16.78 -0.66 -12.41
N LEU A 17 -17.00 -1.11 -11.17
CA LEU A 17 -17.05 -2.53 -10.85
C LEU A 17 -18.22 -3.18 -11.61
N ASP A 18 -17.90 -4.12 -12.50
CA ASP A 18 -18.88 -4.75 -13.36
C ASP A 18 -19.83 -5.65 -12.56
N GLN A 19 -21.00 -5.10 -12.23
CA GLN A 19 -22.08 -5.81 -11.54
C GLN A 19 -22.64 -6.98 -12.36
N THR A 20 -22.36 -7.05 -13.67
CA THR A 20 -22.80 -8.16 -14.53
C THR A 20 -21.99 -9.44 -14.33
N CYS A 21 -20.81 -9.34 -13.71
CA CYS A 21 -19.98 -10.49 -13.36
C CYS A 21 -20.48 -11.25 -12.11
N LEU A 22 -21.42 -10.69 -11.35
CA LEU A 22 -21.98 -11.32 -10.16
C LEU A 22 -23.19 -12.20 -10.54
N PRO A 23 -23.32 -13.40 -9.94
CA PRO A 23 -24.41 -14.32 -10.26
C PRO A 23 -25.76 -13.71 -9.87
N ARG A 24 -26.69 -13.65 -10.83
CA ARG A 24 -28.04 -13.09 -10.62
C ARG A 24 -29.03 -14.09 -10.04
N ILE A 25 -28.71 -15.38 -10.15
CA ILE A 25 -29.53 -16.49 -9.65
C ILE A 25 -28.58 -17.46 -8.95
N LEU A 26 -28.89 -17.76 -7.69
CA LEU A 26 -28.19 -18.75 -6.88
C LEU A 26 -29.12 -19.95 -6.69
N GLN A 27 -28.60 -21.17 -6.81
CA GLN A 27 -29.34 -22.38 -6.48
C GLN A 27 -28.89 -22.89 -5.11
N VAL A 28 -29.84 -23.21 -4.26
CA VAL A 28 -29.59 -23.81 -2.96
C VAL A 28 -29.16 -25.26 -3.19
N CYS A 29 -27.88 -25.54 -3.01
CA CYS A 29 -27.34 -26.89 -3.19
C CYS A 29 -27.54 -27.77 -1.95
N SER A 30 -27.40 -27.19 -0.76
CA SER A 30 -27.63 -27.83 0.54
C SER A 30 -27.65 -26.80 1.67
N GLY A 31 -28.26 -27.13 2.79
CA GLY A 31 -28.29 -26.32 4.00
C GLY A 31 -28.53 -27.18 5.24
N VAL A 32 -28.10 -26.71 6.41
CA VAL A 32 -28.36 -27.36 7.69
C VAL A 32 -29.09 -26.35 8.58
N TYR A 33 -30.31 -26.69 8.97
CA TYR A 33 -31.12 -25.87 9.87
C TYR A 33 -30.86 -26.30 11.31
N PHE A 34 -30.61 -25.32 12.18
CA PHE A 34 -30.30 -25.59 13.58
C PHE A 34 -31.57 -25.48 14.43
N GLN A 35 -31.97 -26.61 15.01
CA GLN A 35 -33.11 -26.67 15.91
C GLN A 35 -32.79 -25.99 17.25
N GLY A 36 -33.71 -25.17 17.77
CA GLY A 36 -33.55 -24.35 18.97
C GLY A 36 -32.97 -22.95 18.70
N SER A 37 -32.95 -22.48 17.45
CA SER A 37 -32.48 -21.12 17.15
C SER A 37 -33.46 -20.06 17.67
N VAL A 38 -32.97 -18.85 17.96
CA VAL A 38 -33.82 -17.72 18.38
C VAL A 38 -34.85 -17.36 17.29
N TYR A 39 -34.55 -17.66 16.02
CA TYR A 39 -35.47 -17.43 14.88
C TYR A 39 -36.60 -18.46 14.84
N GLU A 40 -36.31 -19.73 15.15
CA GLU A 40 -37.33 -20.79 15.30
C GLU A 40 -38.23 -20.50 16.51
N LEU A 41 -37.63 -20.16 17.67
CA LEU A 41 -38.36 -19.83 18.90
C LEU A 41 -39.24 -18.58 18.76
N SER A 42 -38.83 -17.64 17.89
CA SER A 42 -39.62 -16.43 17.59
C SER A 42 -40.60 -16.61 16.43
N GLY A 43 -40.64 -17.79 15.80
CA GLY A 43 -41.51 -18.07 14.65
C GLY A 43 -41.15 -17.29 13.38
N ASN A 44 -39.93 -16.75 13.29
CA ASN A 44 -39.44 -15.95 12.16
C ASN A 44 -38.46 -16.72 11.27
N GLU A 45 -38.43 -18.04 11.36
CA GLU A 45 -37.59 -18.85 10.50
C GLU A 45 -38.11 -18.84 9.05
N VAL A 46 -37.16 -18.81 8.10
CA VAL A 46 -37.43 -18.97 6.67
C VAL A 46 -36.62 -20.16 6.18
N CYS A 47 -37.28 -21.14 5.59
CA CYS A 47 -36.66 -22.36 5.09
C CYS A 47 -36.48 -22.28 3.57
N LEU A 48 -35.22 -22.38 3.12
CA LEU A 48 -34.85 -22.63 1.74
C LEU A 48 -34.52 -24.13 1.54
N SER A 49 -35.20 -24.77 0.60
CA SER A 49 -35.00 -26.18 0.27
C SER A 49 -33.88 -26.36 -0.76
N THR A 50 -33.24 -27.53 -0.76
CA THR A 50 -32.34 -27.90 -1.86
C THR A 50 -33.07 -27.84 -3.19
N GLY A 51 -32.51 -27.10 -4.14
CA GLY A 51 -33.11 -26.83 -5.44
C GLY A 51 -33.75 -25.46 -5.57
N ASP A 52 -34.01 -24.75 -4.46
CA ASP A 52 -34.60 -23.41 -4.50
C ASP A 52 -33.69 -22.42 -5.22
N LEU A 53 -34.30 -21.49 -5.94
CA LEU A 53 -33.59 -20.44 -6.69
C LEU A 53 -33.76 -19.09 -5.99
N VAL A 54 -32.63 -18.50 -5.59
CA VAL A 54 -32.58 -17.17 -4.98
C VAL A 54 -32.16 -16.18 -6.06
N LYS A 55 -33.03 -15.21 -6.34
CA LYS A 55 -32.72 -14.12 -7.26
C LYS A 55 -32.03 -12.99 -6.49
N VAL A 56 -30.85 -12.60 -6.95
CA VAL A 56 -30.17 -11.40 -6.46
C VAL A 56 -30.84 -10.20 -7.14
N ILE A 57 -31.49 -9.36 -6.35
CA ILE A 57 -32.23 -8.17 -6.84
C ILE A 57 -31.40 -6.89 -6.78
N ASP A 58 -30.45 -6.84 -5.86
CA ASP A 58 -29.57 -5.69 -5.64
C ASP A 58 -28.28 -6.13 -4.95
N ILE A 59 -27.23 -5.32 -5.08
CA ILE A 59 -25.90 -5.58 -4.53
C ILE A 59 -25.36 -4.28 -3.96
N GLU A 60 -25.15 -4.26 -2.65
CA GLU A 60 -24.52 -3.15 -1.94
C GLU A 60 -23.06 -3.48 -1.62
N LEU A 61 -22.14 -2.54 -1.92
CA LEU A 61 -20.74 -2.68 -1.58
C LEU A 61 -20.53 -2.33 -0.10
N LEU A 62 -20.37 -3.35 0.75
CA LEU A 62 -20.21 -3.16 2.20
C LEU A 62 -18.81 -2.73 2.61
N SER A 63 -17.77 -3.31 2.00
CA SER A 63 -16.39 -2.95 2.28
C SER A 63 -15.49 -3.27 1.10
N VAL A 64 -14.38 -2.54 1.03
CA VAL A 64 -13.37 -2.67 -0.01
C VAL A 64 -12.07 -3.12 0.65
N SER A 65 -11.81 -4.43 0.65
CA SER A 65 -10.56 -5.02 1.16
C SER A 65 -9.56 -5.25 0.03
N TYR A 66 -9.07 -4.16 -0.57
CA TYR A 66 -7.97 -4.24 -1.52
C TYR A 66 -6.63 -3.98 -0.84
N LEU A 67 -5.64 -4.75 -1.29
CA LEU A 67 -4.23 -4.54 -0.98
C LEU A 67 -3.56 -3.87 -2.18
N PHE A 68 -2.71 -2.91 -1.86
CA PHE A 68 -2.01 -2.05 -2.78
C PHE A 68 -0.50 -2.23 -2.62
N LYS A 69 0.24 -2.23 -3.73
CA LYS A 69 1.70 -2.16 -3.72
C LYS A 69 2.14 -0.74 -4.05
N LEU A 70 3.13 -0.25 -3.30
CA LEU A 70 3.77 1.03 -3.56
C LEU A 70 4.52 0.94 -4.90
N VAL A 71 4.33 1.95 -5.75
CA VAL A 71 5.11 2.11 -6.98
C VAL A 71 6.26 3.07 -6.67
N PRO A 72 7.53 2.64 -6.84
CA PRO A 72 8.68 3.54 -6.66
C PRO A 72 8.60 4.77 -7.57
N GLU A 73 9.24 5.86 -7.14
CA GLU A 73 9.32 7.05 -7.98
C GLU A 73 10.19 6.84 -9.22
N GLU A 74 9.84 7.53 -10.31
CA GLU A 74 10.61 7.46 -11.56
C GLU A 74 11.88 8.33 -11.50
N MET A 75 11.81 9.40 -10.72
CA MET A 75 12.92 10.30 -10.49
C MET A 75 13.73 9.84 -9.29
N PRO A 76 15.07 9.77 -9.41
CA PRO A 76 15.91 9.34 -8.31
C PRO A 76 15.92 10.41 -7.20
N TYR A 77 16.00 9.96 -5.96
CA TYR A 77 16.21 10.81 -4.80
C TYR A 77 17.64 11.33 -4.76
N SER A 78 17.78 12.53 -4.21
CA SER A 78 19.06 13.25 -4.17
C SER A 78 19.87 12.96 -2.91
N THR A 79 19.20 12.58 -1.82
CA THR A 79 19.82 12.21 -0.54
C THR A 79 19.14 11.01 0.09
N VAL A 80 19.85 10.35 1.01
CA VAL A 80 19.30 9.25 1.81
C VAL A 80 18.22 9.75 2.76
N GLU A 81 18.39 10.95 3.33
CA GLU A 81 17.37 11.61 4.15
C GLU A 81 16.02 11.74 3.42
N GLU A 82 16.05 12.15 2.14
CA GLU A 82 14.85 12.32 1.32
C GLU A 82 14.06 11.01 1.21
N MET A 83 14.76 9.90 0.92
CA MET A 83 14.14 8.57 0.84
C MET A 83 13.52 8.12 2.16
N VAL A 84 14.24 8.33 3.26
CA VAL A 84 13.79 7.91 4.61
C VAL A 84 12.60 8.76 5.05
N SER A 85 12.58 10.06 4.73
CA SER A 85 11.52 11.00 5.10
C SER A 85 10.16 10.69 4.47
N LEU A 86 10.13 9.92 3.38
CA LEU A 86 8.91 9.53 2.68
C LEU A 86 8.34 8.19 3.16
N ARG A 87 8.99 7.56 4.15
CA ARG A 87 8.50 6.28 4.70
C ARG A 87 7.45 6.56 5.77
N PRO A 88 6.33 5.82 5.79
CA PRO A 88 5.31 5.97 6.83
C PRO A 88 5.93 5.71 8.20
N VAL A 89 5.92 6.72 9.06
CA VAL A 89 6.35 6.59 10.44
C VAL A 89 5.16 6.09 11.26
N GLY A 90 5.25 4.84 11.73
CA GLY A 90 4.28 4.24 12.62
C GLY A 90 4.92 3.04 13.31
N LEU A 91 5.16 3.17 14.62
CA LEU A 91 5.93 2.29 15.52
C LEU A 91 7.46 2.33 15.29
N ASP A 92 8.13 3.36 15.81
CA ASP A 92 9.56 3.43 16.23
C ASP A 92 10.65 2.80 15.33
N THR A 93 10.33 2.35 14.13
CA THR A 93 11.17 1.58 13.23
C THR A 93 10.74 1.88 11.80
N CYS A 94 11.60 2.52 11.03
CA CYS A 94 11.43 2.57 9.59
C CYS A 94 11.52 1.13 9.07
N PHE A 95 10.48 0.65 8.37
CA PHE A 95 10.52 -0.70 7.80
C PHE A 95 11.70 -0.85 6.85
N PRO A 96 12.39 -2.01 6.88
CA PRO A 96 13.48 -2.27 5.97
C PRO A 96 13.05 -2.09 4.52
N PHE A 97 13.92 -1.47 3.73
CA PHE A 97 13.64 -1.23 2.32
C PHE A 97 14.91 -1.26 1.51
N THR A 98 14.77 -1.64 0.25
CA THR A 98 15.90 -1.77 -0.65
C THR A 98 15.92 -0.61 -1.62
N PHE A 99 17.11 -0.09 -1.86
CA PHE A 99 17.36 0.94 -2.86
C PHE A 99 18.65 0.64 -3.61
N THR A 100 18.87 1.36 -4.69
CA THR A 100 20.12 1.32 -5.45
C THR A 100 20.61 2.74 -5.68
N SER A 101 21.91 2.90 -5.94
CA SER A 101 22.46 4.16 -6.45
C SER A 101 22.86 3.99 -7.90
N ARG A 102 22.52 4.96 -8.76
CA ARG A 102 22.96 4.97 -10.17
C ARG A 102 24.45 5.19 -10.33
N ARG A 103 25.11 5.72 -9.28
CA ARG A 103 26.55 5.98 -9.25
C ARG A 103 27.22 5.15 -8.16
N GLU A 104 28.52 4.96 -8.33
CA GLU A 104 29.36 4.41 -7.29
C GLU A 104 29.33 5.35 -6.07
N LEU A 105 29.13 4.78 -4.88
CA LEU A 105 29.19 5.50 -3.62
C LEU A 105 30.45 5.10 -2.88
N THR A 106 31.23 6.08 -2.48
CA THR A 106 32.40 5.88 -1.62
C THR A 106 32.10 6.42 -0.24
N PHE A 107 32.08 5.51 0.74
CA PHE A 107 32.11 5.80 2.16
C PHE A 107 33.53 5.54 2.66
N GLU A 108 33.93 6.19 3.75
CA GLU A 108 35.27 6.15 4.37
C GLU A 108 36.09 4.87 4.09
N ASN A 109 35.51 3.69 4.35
CA ASN A 109 36.14 2.38 4.18
C ASN A 109 35.38 1.42 3.24
N PHE A 110 34.32 1.88 2.57
CA PHE A 110 33.45 1.02 1.77
C PHE A 110 33.07 1.68 0.46
N THR A 111 33.26 0.96 -0.64
CA THR A 111 32.85 1.40 -1.97
C THR A 111 31.70 0.52 -2.44
N LEU A 112 30.54 1.14 -2.64
CA LEU A 112 29.38 0.50 -3.21
C LEU A 112 29.34 0.77 -4.71
N GLY A 113 29.44 -0.28 -5.52
CA GLY A 113 29.30 -0.17 -6.97
C GLY A 113 27.93 0.35 -7.40
N ALA A 114 27.88 1.04 -8.54
CA ALA A 114 26.63 1.49 -9.14
C ALA A 114 25.67 0.31 -9.39
N GLY A 115 24.39 0.52 -9.12
CA GLY A 115 23.31 -0.46 -9.29
C GLY A 115 23.28 -1.57 -8.24
N MET A 116 24.21 -1.58 -7.28
CA MET A 116 24.20 -2.57 -6.20
C MET A 116 23.05 -2.29 -5.23
N ALA A 117 22.28 -3.34 -4.92
CA ALA A 117 21.17 -3.26 -3.98
C ALA A 117 21.67 -3.08 -2.54
N VAL A 118 21.09 -2.10 -1.86
CA VAL A 118 21.34 -1.76 -0.45
C VAL A 118 20.02 -1.89 0.28
N THR A 119 19.98 -2.70 1.34
CA THR A 119 18.79 -2.82 2.18
C THR A 119 19.00 -2.03 3.46
N MET A 120 18.28 -0.92 3.61
CA MET A 120 18.17 -0.19 4.87
C MET A 120 17.47 -1.08 5.91
N LEU A 121 18.00 -1.13 7.14
CA LEU A 121 17.45 -1.94 8.24
C LEU A 121 16.74 -1.07 9.28
N TYR A 122 17.44 -0.06 9.81
CA TYR A 122 16.92 0.88 10.81
C TYR A 122 17.75 2.16 10.83
N ILE A 123 17.23 3.19 11.50
CA ILE A 123 17.90 4.49 11.68
C ILE A 123 18.74 4.41 12.97
N GLU A 124 20.02 4.80 12.90
CA GLU A 124 20.85 5.01 14.08
C GLU A 124 20.89 6.50 14.42
N GLN A 125 20.29 6.85 15.55
CA GLN A 125 20.44 8.17 16.15
C GLN A 125 21.70 8.14 17.03
N GLN A 126 22.68 8.97 16.72
CA GLN A 126 23.84 9.17 17.59
C GLN A 126 23.52 10.25 18.62
N ASP A 127 23.63 9.91 19.90
CA ASP A 127 23.56 10.89 20.99
C ASP A 127 24.74 11.87 20.88
N GLY A 128 24.47 13.18 20.87
CA GLY A 128 25.52 14.20 20.95
C GLY A 128 25.62 15.20 19.80
N GLY A 129 24.61 15.30 18.92
CA GLY A 129 24.60 16.28 17.82
C GLY A 129 25.41 15.86 16.59
N GLU A 130 25.83 14.60 16.52
CA GLU A 130 26.42 14.00 15.33
C GLU A 130 25.34 13.70 14.26
N GLU A 131 25.79 13.47 13.03
CA GLU A 131 24.91 13.25 11.87
C GLU A 131 24.12 11.94 11.98
N SER A 132 22.80 11.99 11.74
CA SER A 132 21.97 10.78 11.68
C SER A 132 22.41 9.86 10.54
N CYS A 133 22.50 8.56 10.83
CA CYS A 133 22.89 7.55 9.86
C CYS A 133 21.80 6.47 9.73
N VAL A 134 21.72 5.83 8.56
CA VAL A 134 20.99 4.58 8.40
C VAL A 134 21.94 3.39 8.45
N ARG A 135 21.54 2.34 9.17
CA ARG A 135 22.21 1.04 9.10
C ARG A 135 21.69 0.29 7.89
N CYS A 136 22.60 -0.10 7.01
CA CYS A 136 22.29 -0.78 5.76
C CYS A 136 23.02 -2.12 5.67
N GLN A 137 22.36 -3.11 5.06
CA GLN A 137 22.94 -4.37 4.65
C GLN A 137 23.22 -4.35 3.15
N VAL A 138 24.43 -4.78 2.78
CA VAL A 138 24.90 -4.87 1.41
C VAL A 138 25.44 -6.26 1.11
N ARG A 139 25.24 -6.72 -0.13
CA ARG A 139 25.77 -8.00 -0.60
C ARG A 139 27.02 -7.76 -1.46
N GLY A 140 28.16 -8.28 -1.00
CA GLY A 140 29.41 -8.25 -1.74
C GLY A 140 29.39 -9.17 -2.96
N GLN A 141 30.38 -9.01 -3.85
CA GLN A 141 30.49 -9.75 -5.12
C GLN A 141 30.56 -11.28 -4.95
N GLN A 142 31.04 -11.76 -3.81
CA GLN A 142 31.15 -13.19 -3.47
C GLN A 142 29.94 -13.70 -2.66
N GLY A 143 28.89 -12.89 -2.53
CA GLY A 143 27.69 -13.23 -1.77
C GLY A 143 27.78 -12.99 -0.26
N ALA A 144 28.94 -12.56 0.26
CA ALA A 144 29.10 -12.17 1.65
C ALA A 144 28.19 -10.96 1.98
N LEU A 145 27.57 -10.97 3.15
CA LEU A 145 26.79 -9.85 3.66
C LEU A 145 27.68 -8.98 4.53
N ALA A 146 27.60 -7.67 4.34
CA ALA A 146 28.24 -6.69 5.21
C ALA A 146 27.21 -5.64 5.64
N GLU A 147 27.41 -5.08 6.82
CA GLU A 147 26.63 -3.96 7.32
C GLU A 147 27.46 -2.68 7.27
N VAL A 148 26.84 -1.62 6.76
CA VAL A 148 27.47 -0.31 6.57
C VAL A 148 26.58 0.79 7.11
N LEU A 149 27.20 1.86 7.58
CA LEU A 149 26.50 3.09 7.96
C LEU A 149 26.52 4.05 6.79
N VAL A 150 25.35 4.56 6.46
CA VAL A 150 25.17 5.55 5.40
C VAL A 150 24.62 6.83 6.03
N PRO A 151 25.34 7.96 5.98
CA PRO A 151 24.88 9.22 6.54
C PRO A 151 23.66 9.76 5.79
N PHE A 152 22.77 10.48 6.50
CA PHE A 152 21.58 11.10 5.91
C PHE A 152 21.93 12.13 4.82
N SER A 153 23.04 12.87 5.00
CA SER A 153 23.55 13.84 4.03
C SER A 153 24.20 13.21 2.81
N CYS A 154 24.32 11.86 2.76
CA CYS A 154 24.86 11.17 1.61
C CYS A 154 24.08 11.53 0.35
N ARG A 155 24.75 12.22 -0.57
CA ARG A 155 24.21 12.65 -1.86
C ARG A 155 24.42 11.58 -2.92
N GLY A 156 23.45 11.45 -3.80
CA GLY A 156 23.50 10.48 -4.87
C GLY A 156 22.33 10.61 -5.83
N GLU A 157 22.19 9.58 -6.67
CA GLU A 157 21.01 9.38 -7.50
C GLU A 157 20.44 8.03 -7.09
N PHE A 158 19.52 8.04 -6.14
CA PHE A 158 19.03 6.83 -5.48
C PHE A 158 17.66 6.43 -6.02
N ASP A 159 17.50 5.18 -6.41
CA ASP A 159 16.23 4.60 -6.85
C ASP A 159 15.72 3.62 -5.77
N GLU A 160 14.47 3.81 -5.33
CA GLU A 160 13.79 2.86 -4.45
C GLU A 160 13.40 1.60 -5.24
N CYS A 161 13.67 0.42 -4.67
CA CYS A 161 13.28 -0.84 -5.29
C CYS A 161 11.82 -1.17 -4.98
N GLU A 162 11.14 -1.84 -5.91
CA GLU A 162 9.78 -2.35 -5.66
C GLU A 162 9.80 -3.33 -4.48
N SER A 163 8.89 -3.12 -3.53
CA SER A 163 8.76 -3.94 -2.33
C SER A 163 7.58 -4.90 -2.47
N ASP A 164 7.67 -6.04 -1.79
CA ASP A 164 6.52 -6.94 -1.61
C ASP A 164 5.56 -6.47 -0.52
N GLN A 165 5.89 -5.39 0.17
CA GLN A 165 5.01 -4.77 1.16
C GLN A 165 3.70 -4.32 0.51
N THR A 166 2.61 -4.64 1.21
CA THR A 166 1.26 -4.31 0.78
C THR A 166 0.61 -3.40 1.79
N TYR A 167 -0.16 -2.43 1.30
CA TYR A 167 -0.88 -1.47 2.11
C TYR A 167 -2.37 -1.60 1.87
N THR A 168 -3.16 -1.45 2.93
CA THR A 168 -4.59 -1.23 2.86
C THR A 168 -4.89 0.22 2.48
N LEU A 169 -6.09 0.48 1.97
CA LEU A 169 -6.53 1.85 1.67
C LEU A 169 -6.50 2.74 2.92
N GLN A 170 -6.86 2.18 4.09
CA GLN A 170 -6.85 2.90 5.35
C GLN A 170 -5.43 3.34 5.74
N GLU A 171 -4.43 2.46 5.62
CA GLU A 171 -3.03 2.82 5.90
C GLU A 171 -2.53 3.92 4.97
N ILE A 172 -2.88 3.86 3.68
CA ILE A 172 -2.48 4.86 2.69
C ILE A 172 -3.10 6.22 3.03
N ILE A 173 -4.40 6.30 3.28
CA ILE A 173 -5.10 7.57 3.53
C ILE A 173 -4.72 8.15 4.90
N SER A 174 -4.44 7.29 5.89
CA SER A 174 -4.10 7.74 7.25
C SER A 174 -2.66 8.24 7.38
N SER A 175 -1.78 7.92 6.43
CA SER A 175 -0.37 8.32 6.48
C SER A 175 -0.08 9.49 5.52
N PRO A 176 0.40 10.64 6.03
CA PRO A 176 0.79 11.78 5.19
C PRO A 176 1.87 11.44 4.16
N HIS A 177 2.72 10.44 4.44
CA HIS A 177 3.81 10.03 3.57
C HIS A 177 3.36 9.05 2.49
N LEU A 178 2.33 8.24 2.77
CA LEU A 178 1.77 7.33 1.77
C LEU A 178 0.71 8.00 0.91
N CYS A 179 -0.10 8.90 1.46
CA CYS A 179 -1.24 9.45 0.73
C CYS A 179 -0.82 10.27 -0.51
N CYS A 180 0.42 10.74 -0.58
CA CYS A 180 0.97 11.46 -1.73
C CYS A 180 1.74 10.57 -2.73
N ARG A 181 1.74 9.25 -2.55
CA ARG A 181 2.51 8.30 -3.37
C ARG A 181 1.62 7.54 -4.36
N ARG A 182 2.28 6.94 -5.36
CA ARG A 182 1.65 6.08 -6.37
C ARG A 182 1.54 4.65 -5.89
N PHE A 183 0.38 4.03 -6.14
CA PHE A 183 0.12 2.62 -5.82
C PHE A 183 -0.43 1.85 -7.02
N ARG A 184 -0.37 0.53 -6.94
CA ARG A 184 -1.00 -0.39 -7.91
C ARG A 184 -1.78 -1.48 -7.18
N PHE A 185 -2.89 -1.92 -7.77
CA PHE A 185 -3.60 -3.11 -7.32
C PHE A 185 -2.77 -4.38 -7.48
N ILE A 186 -2.86 -5.28 -6.50
CA ILE A 186 -2.19 -6.59 -6.56
C ILE A 186 -2.89 -7.56 -7.53
N LYS A 187 -4.19 -7.37 -7.81
CA LYS A 187 -4.92 -8.23 -8.76
C LYS A 187 -4.85 -7.71 -10.20
N LYS A 188 -4.59 -8.62 -11.13
CA LYS A 188 -4.70 -8.43 -12.59
C LYS A 188 -6.16 -8.20 -13.00
N THR A 189 -6.71 -7.02 -12.77
CA THR A 189 -7.81 -6.54 -13.60
C THR A 189 -7.22 -6.09 -14.94
N LYS A 190 -8.02 -6.11 -16.01
CA LYS A 190 -7.57 -5.76 -17.37
C LYS A 190 -7.03 -4.32 -17.51
N HIS A 191 -7.14 -3.51 -16.47
CA HIS A 191 -6.71 -2.11 -16.41
C HIS A 191 -5.62 -1.96 -15.32
N GLY A 192 -4.38 -2.31 -15.67
CA GLY A 192 -3.21 -2.27 -14.78
C GLY A 192 -2.63 -0.87 -14.51
N GLY A 193 -3.47 0.16 -14.44
CA GLY A 193 -3.05 1.54 -14.18
C GLY A 193 -2.54 1.74 -12.75
N SER A 194 -1.65 2.73 -12.55
CA SER A 194 -1.31 3.22 -11.21
C SER A 194 -2.43 4.13 -10.70
N LEU A 195 -2.65 4.12 -9.38
CA LEU A 195 -3.55 5.03 -8.69
C LEU A 195 -2.74 6.00 -7.82
N VAL A 196 -3.14 7.26 -7.83
CA VAL A 196 -2.73 8.26 -6.83
C VAL A 196 -3.94 8.55 -5.97
N PHE A 197 -3.80 8.36 -4.66
CA PHE A 197 -4.83 8.80 -3.72
C PHE A 197 -4.58 10.28 -3.42
N SER A 198 -5.65 11.07 -3.27
CA SER A 198 -5.52 12.44 -2.79
C SER A 198 -6.63 12.70 -1.79
N PRO A 199 -6.32 13.16 -0.56
CA PRO A 199 -7.35 13.46 0.41
C PRO A 199 -8.15 14.68 -0.06
N ILE A 200 -9.47 14.53 -0.15
CA ILE A 200 -10.40 15.64 -0.37
C ILE A 200 -10.96 16.05 0.98
N TYR A 201 -10.55 17.22 1.48
CA TYR A 201 -11.09 17.78 2.71
C TYR A 201 -12.34 18.60 2.39
N GLN A 202 -13.50 18.17 2.89
CA GLN A 202 -14.73 18.96 2.82
C GLN A 202 -14.93 19.69 4.16
N VAL A 203 -14.81 21.02 4.15
CA VAL A 203 -15.14 21.86 5.31
C VAL A 203 -16.63 22.20 5.25
N GLN A 204 -17.41 21.69 6.20
CA GLN A 204 -18.80 22.11 6.40
C GLN A 204 -18.86 23.11 7.56
N ALA A 205 -19.25 24.35 7.27
CA ALA A 205 -19.54 25.34 8.30
C ALA A 205 -21.04 25.29 8.63
N ILE A 206 -21.36 25.01 9.89
CA ILE A 206 -22.73 25.11 10.42
C ILE A 206 -22.83 26.48 11.10
N MET A 207 -23.64 27.37 10.54
CA MET A 207 -23.94 28.68 11.13
C MET A 207 -25.22 28.54 11.95
N HIS A 208 -25.15 28.84 13.25
CA HIS A 208 -26.33 29.02 14.09
C HIS A 208 -26.66 30.51 14.14
N CYS A 209 -27.84 30.89 13.64
CA CYS A 209 -28.43 32.19 13.92
C CYS A 209 -29.24 32.09 15.22
N GLU A 210 -28.96 32.98 16.17
CA GLU A 210 -29.85 33.27 17.31
C GLU A 210 -31.05 34.12 16.90
#